data_AF-A0A6G3WX12-F1
#
_entry.id   AF-A0A6G3WX12-F1
#
_cell.length_a   1.000
_cell.length_b   1.000
_cell.length_c   1.000
_cell.angle_alpha   90.00
_cell.angle_beta   90.00
_cell.angle_gamma   90.00
#
_symmetry.space_group_name_H-M   'P 1'
#
loop_
_entity.id
_entity.type
_entity.pdbx_description
1 polymer ?
#
loop_
_entity_poly.entity_id
_entity_poly.type
_entity_poly.pdbx_seq_one_letter_code
_entity_poly.pdbx_strand_id
1 'polypeptide(L)'
;MRSLAGGGAPALLWRTVLVAALVCGVGLLPWLSRTDPALTVLRARSADRDPDPETLRAIRDDLGLDDGPLALLGRWLGGLLHGDAGTSWVSGGQVLPGVVQALGASLLLMAGALAIAAGTVAAVCARTLRLGARG
;
A
#
# COMPACT_ATOMS: atom_id res chain seq x y z
N MET A 1 -23.79 18.91 26.06
CA MET A 1 -23.10 17.93 25.19
C MET A 1 -23.15 18.44 23.75
N ARG A 2 -22.24 19.35 23.40
CA ARG A 2 -22.18 20.04 22.10
C ARG A 2 -21.14 19.35 21.21
N SER A 3 -21.55 19.01 19.99
CA SER A 3 -20.75 18.85 18.75
C SER A 3 -19.55 17.88 18.75
N LEU A 4 -19.80 16.63 18.36
CA LEU A 4 -18.77 15.72 17.79
C LEU A 4 -18.90 15.52 16.27
N ALA A 5 -19.82 16.23 15.60
CA ALA A 5 -20.11 16.00 14.19
C ALA A 5 -19.38 16.93 13.19
N GLY A 6 -18.60 17.92 13.66
CA GLY A 6 -18.04 18.98 12.79
C GLY A 6 -16.58 18.83 12.36
N GLY A 7 -15.81 17.90 12.92
CA GLY A 7 -14.34 17.85 12.76
C GLY A 7 -13.80 16.84 11.74
N GLY A 8 -14.66 16.00 11.15
CA GLY A 8 -14.21 14.85 10.35
C GLY A 8 -13.69 15.21 8.96
N ALA A 9 -14.31 16.18 8.30
CA ALA A 9 -13.91 16.60 6.94
C ALA A 9 -12.46 17.11 6.86
N PRO A 10 -12.00 18.05 7.71
CA PRO A 10 -10.61 18.49 7.66
C PRO A 10 -9.63 17.38 8.03
N ALA A 11 -9.98 16.48 8.95
CA ALA A 11 -9.13 15.35 9.33
C ALA A 11 -9.01 14.32 8.20
N LEU A 12 -10.10 14.03 7.47
CA LEU A 12 -10.08 13.12 6.33
C LEU A 12 -9.26 13.71 5.16
N LEU A 13 -9.47 14.99 4.86
CA LEU A 13 -8.69 15.72 3.85
C LEU A 13 -7.21 15.75 4.20
N TRP A 14 -6.86 15.99 5.46
CA TRP A 14 -5.47 15.95 5.92
C TRP A 14 -4.86 14.56 5.73
N ARG A 15 -5.59 13.49 6.07
CA ARG A 15 -5.11 12.11 5.89
C ARG A 15 -4.89 11.77 4.42
N THR A 16 -5.79 12.18 3.53
CA THR A 16 -5.62 11.93 2.09
C THR A 16 -4.43 12.70 1.53
N VAL A 17 -4.22 13.96 1.97
CA VAL A 17 -3.04 14.76 1.60
C VAL A 17 -1.76 14.11 2.10
N LEU A 18 -1.71 13.62 3.34
CA LEU A 18 -0.54 12.93 3.88
C LEU A 18 -0.22 11.65 3.11
N VAL A 19 -1.24 10.85 2.78
CA VAL A 19 -1.05 9.62 1.99
C VAL A 19 -0.57 9.97 0.58
N ALA A 20 -1.15 10.97 -0.07
CA ALA A 20 -0.71 11.42 -1.40
C ALA A 20 0.73 11.93 -1.36
N ALA A 21 1.09 12.75 -0.36
CA ALA A 21 2.45 13.25 -0.19
C ALA A 21 3.44 12.11 0.06
N LEU A 22 3.08 11.11 0.87
CA LEU A 22 3.89 9.93 1.11
C LEU A 22 4.09 9.11 -0.17
N VAL A 23 3.02 8.82 -0.92
CA VAL A 23 3.07 8.07 -2.18
C VAL A 23 3.92 8.80 -3.21
N CYS A 24 3.72 10.11 -3.38
CA CYS A 24 4.56 10.93 -4.25
C CYS A 24 6.02 10.93 -3.78
N GLY A 25 6.28 11.11 -2.49
CA GLY A 25 7.63 11.10 -1.93
C GLY A 25 8.36 9.78 -2.13
N VAL A 26 7.68 8.65 -1.95
CA VAL A 26 8.23 7.31 -2.21
C VAL A 26 8.44 7.08 -3.71
N GLY A 27 7.48 7.47 -4.55
CA GLY A 27 7.59 7.33 -6.00
C GLY A 27 8.70 8.20 -6.61
N LEU A 28 8.93 9.40 -6.06
CA LEU A 28 9.99 10.32 -6.46
C LEU A 28 11.34 10.00 -5.82
N LEU A 29 11.38 9.05 -4.88
CA LEU A 29 12.56 8.76 -4.07
C LEU A 29 13.81 8.48 -4.90
N PRO A 30 13.78 7.64 -5.97
CA PRO A 30 14.97 7.37 -6.78
C PRO A 30 15.58 8.64 -7.39
N TRP A 31 14.74 9.56 -7.87
CA TRP A 31 15.18 10.83 -8.45
C TRP A 31 15.70 11.78 -7.38
N LEU A 32 15.03 11.86 -6.22
CA LEU A 32 15.46 12.65 -5.07
C LEU A 32 16.81 12.17 -4.50
N SER A 33 17.05 10.87 -4.48
CA SER A 33 18.30 10.26 -3.99
C SER A 33 19.40 10.17 -5.05
N ARG A 34 19.16 10.66 -6.29
CA ARG A 34 20.01 10.44 -7.47
C ARG A 34 20.42 8.98 -7.67
N THR A 35 19.55 8.05 -7.25
CA THR A 35 19.74 6.62 -7.46
C THR A 35 19.08 6.23 -8.77
N ASP A 36 19.81 5.55 -9.64
CA ASP A 36 19.25 5.07 -10.90
C ASP A 36 18.19 3.99 -10.62
N PRO A 37 16.89 4.25 -10.93
CA PRO A 37 15.83 3.27 -10.72
C PRO A 37 16.03 2.02 -11.59
N ALA A 38 16.60 2.13 -12.79
CA ALA A 38 16.85 0.98 -13.67
C ALA A 38 17.91 0.05 -13.09
N LEU A 39 18.95 0.60 -12.47
CA LEU A 39 19.97 -0.18 -11.76
C LEU A 39 19.38 -0.91 -10.55
N THR A 40 18.49 -0.24 -9.81
CA THR A 40 17.82 -0.84 -8.64
C THR A 40 16.91 -1.98 -9.06
N VAL A 41 16.17 -1.82 -10.15
CA VAL A 41 15.33 -2.87 -10.74
C VAL A 41 16.19 -4.04 -11.24
N LEU A 42 17.29 -3.76 -11.96
CA LEU A 42 18.21 -4.80 -12.44
C LEU A 42 18.74 -5.65 -11.28
N ARG A 43 19.23 -5.01 -10.21
CA ARG A 43 19.71 -5.72 -9.02
C ARG A 43 18.62 -6.51 -8.32
N ALA A 44 17.40 -5.97 -8.26
CA ALA A 44 16.26 -6.66 -7.65
C ALA A 44 15.80 -7.88 -8.48
N ARG A 45 15.88 -7.82 -9.81
CA ARG A 45 15.54 -8.93 -10.71
C ARG A 45 16.65 -9.96 -10.89
N SER A 46 17.89 -9.53 -10.83
CA SER A 46 19.05 -10.33 -11.22
C SER A 46 20.28 -9.93 -10.41
N ALA A 47 20.37 -10.45 -9.19
CA ALA A 47 21.42 -10.09 -8.24
C ALA A 47 22.85 -10.28 -8.79
N ASP A 48 23.06 -11.23 -9.71
CA ASP A 48 24.38 -11.57 -10.31
C ASP A 48 24.60 -11.00 -11.72
N ARG A 49 23.66 -10.23 -12.29
CA ARG A 49 23.83 -9.70 -13.65
C ARG A 49 24.63 -8.40 -13.63
N ASP A 50 25.71 -8.37 -14.40
CA ASP A 50 26.56 -7.18 -14.52
C ASP A 50 25.75 -6.00 -15.11
N PRO A 51 25.86 -4.78 -14.56
CA PRO A 51 25.13 -3.62 -15.03
C PRO A 51 25.78 -3.08 -16.32
N ASP A 52 25.52 -3.78 -17.42
CA ASP A 52 25.92 -3.32 -18.74
C ASP A 52 25.06 -2.11 -19.19
N PRO A 53 25.64 -1.06 -19.78
CA PRO A 53 24.91 0.15 -20.17
C PRO A 53 23.77 -0.10 -21.16
N GLU A 54 23.88 -1.10 -22.03
CA GLU A 54 22.84 -1.45 -23.00
C GLU A 54 21.61 -2.04 -22.30
N THR A 55 21.85 -2.94 -21.33
CA THR A 55 20.77 -3.53 -20.50
C THR A 55 20.05 -2.45 -19.67
N LEU A 56 20.79 -1.49 -19.10
CA LEU A 56 20.18 -0.40 -18.33
C LEU A 56 19.38 0.59 -19.19
N ARG A 57 19.72 0.76 -20.47
CA ARG A 57 18.91 1.56 -21.41
C ARG A 57 17.63 0.84 -21.77
N ALA A 58 17.72 -0.45 -22.11
CA ALA A 58 16.53 -1.27 -22.38
C ALA A 58 15.53 -1.26 -21.21
N ILE A 59 16.02 -1.36 -19.96
CA ILE A 59 15.15 -1.27 -18.76
C ILE A 59 14.51 0.12 -18.63
N ARG A 60 15.24 1.21 -18.97
CA ARG A 60 14.68 2.58 -18.92
C ARG A 60 13.58 2.78 -19.94
N ASP A 61 13.81 2.31 -21.17
CA ASP A 61 12.84 2.39 -22.26
C ASP A 61 11.60 1.55 -21.92
N ASP A 62 11.78 0.30 -21.51
CA ASP A 62 10.69 -0.62 -21.15
C ASP A 62 9.82 -0.08 -20.01
N LEU A 63 10.44 0.59 -19.02
CA LEU A 63 9.74 1.14 -17.87
C LEU A 63 9.25 2.58 -18.12
N GLY A 64 9.60 3.22 -19.24
CA GLY A 64 9.30 4.62 -19.54
C GLY A 64 9.91 5.59 -18.51
N LEU A 65 11.12 5.31 -18.05
CA LEU A 65 11.83 6.13 -17.05
C LEU A 65 12.39 7.43 -17.66
N ASP A 66 12.54 7.47 -18.99
CA ASP A 66 13.07 8.61 -19.73
C ASP A 66 12.09 9.79 -19.84
N ASP A 67 10.79 9.53 -19.75
CA ASP A 67 9.73 10.57 -19.73
C ASP A 67 9.74 11.42 -18.44
N GLY A 68 10.56 11.04 -17.46
CA GLY A 68 10.69 11.70 -16.17
C GLY A 68 9.66 11.25 -15.13
N PRO A 69 9.86 11.63 -13.85
CA PRO A 69 9.12 11.06 -12.73
C PRO A 69 7.65 11.50 -12.67
N LEU A 70 7.33 12.72 -13.09
CA LEU A 70 5.95 13.22 -13.06
C LEU A 70 5.08 12.53 -14.12
N ALA A 71 5.64 12.26 -15.30
CA ALA A 71 4.95 11.50 -16.34
C ALA A 71 4.69 10.06 -15.88
N LEU A 72 5.66 9.43 -15.19
CA LEU A 72 5.49 8.12 -14.55
C LEU A 72 4.39 8.11 -13.49
N LEU A 73 4.37 9.09 -12.59
CA LEU A 73 3.32 9.18 -11.58
C LEU A 73 1.95 9.41 -12.24
N GLY A 74 1.89 10.26 -13.26
CA GLY A 74 0.66 10.56 -13.99
C GLY A 74 0.08 9.33 -14.68
N ARG A 75 0.90 8.56 -15.43
CA ARG A 75 0.43 7.33 -16.09
C ARG A 75 -0.01 6.27 -15.09
N TRP A 76 0.74 6.12 -13.99
CA TRP A 76 0.40 5.14 -12.95
C TRP A 76 -0.91 5.51 -12.23
N LEU A 77 -1.07 6.79 -11.88
CA LEU A 77 -2.31 7.28 -11.27
C LEU A 77 -3.49 7.14 -12.23
N GLY A 78 -3.29 7.44 -13.51
CA GLY A 78 -4.29 7.23 -14.56
C GLY A 78 -4.72 5.77 -14.67
N GLY A 79 -3.77 4.83 -14.68
CA GLY A 79 -4.05 3.40 -14.64
C GLY A 79 -4.83 3.00 -13.39
N LEU A 80 -4.40 3.51 -12.22
CA LEU A 80 -5.02 3.17 -10.93
C LEU A 80 -6.50 3.56 -10.88
N LEU A 81 -6.86 4.71 -11.47
CA LEU A 81 -8.25 5.15 -11.59
C LEU A 81 -9.10 4.22 -12.48
N HIS A 82 -8.49 3.47 -13.39
CA HIS A 82 -9.14 2.45 -14.22
C HIS A 82 -9.06 1.04 -13.61
N GLY A 83 -8.57 0.92 -12.38
CA GLY A 83 -8.35 -0.36 -11.73
C GLY A 83 -7.09 -1.09 -12.17
N ASP A 84 -6.15 -0.41 -12.84
CA ASP A 84 -4.85 -0.97 -13.19
C ASP A 84 -3.77 -0.43 -12.25
N ALA A 85 -3.34 -1.23 -11.28
CA ALA A 85 -2.25 -0.88 -10.37
C ALA A 85 -0.85 -0.99 -11.02
N GLY A 86 -0.78 -1.48 -12.26
CA GLY A 86 0.44 -1.74 -13.00
C GLY A 86 1.04 -3.12 -12.75
N THR A 87 2.26 -3.30 -13.25
CA THR A 87 3.06 -4.51 -13.12
C THR A 87 4.21 -4.31 -12.15
N SER A 88 4.55 -5.35 -11.41
CA SER A 88 5.67 -5.37 -10.48
C SER A 88 6.98 -5.26 -11.25
N TRP A 89 7.80 -4.27 -10.90
CA TRP A 89 9.13 -4.16 -11.48
C TRP A 89 10.07 -5.27 -11.03
N VAL A 90 9.75 -6.05 -10.00
CA VAL A 90 10.60 -7.17 -9.56
C VAL A 90 10.14 -8.48 -10.21
N SER A 91 8.86 -8.83 -10.06
CA SER A 91 8.33 -10.11 -10.53
C SER A 91 7.73 -10.09 -11.93
N GLY A 92 7.50 -8.90 -12.51
CA GLY A 92 6.84 -8.73 -13.81
C GLY A 92 5.32 -9.00 -13.81
N GLY A 93 4.77 -9.57 -12.73
CA GLY A 93 3.34 -9.88 -12.60
C GLY A 93 2.48 -8.66 -12.28
N GLN A 94 1.16 -8.78 -12.50
CA GLN A 94 0.19 -7.74 -12.13
C GLN A 94 0.15 -7.51 -10.61
N VAL A 95 0.11 -6.25 -10.18
CA VAL A 95 0.12 -5.90 -8.76
C VAL A 95 -1.26 -6.08 -8.11
N LEU A 96 -2.33 -5.73 -8.83
CA LEU A 96 -3.68 -5.67 -8.27
C LEU A 96 -4.18 -7.00 -7.66
N PRO A 97 -4.07 -8.17 -8.34
CA PRO A 97 -4.55 -9.43 -7.77
C PRO A 97 -3.83 -9.78 -6.45
N GLY A 98 -2.52 -9.54 -6.38
CA GLY A 98 -1.73 -9.76 -5.17
C GLY A 98 -2.15 -8.84 -4.02
N VAL A 99 -2.42 -7.56 -4.32
CA VAL A 99 -2.91 -6.60 -3.32
C VAL A 99 -4.29 -7.02 -2.80
N VAL A 100 -5.22 -7.38 -3.68
CA VAL A 100 -6.57 -7.83 -3.29
C VAL A 100 -6.50 -9.09 -2.42
N GLN A 101 -5.66 -10.05 -2.79
CA GLN A 101 -5.45 -11.27 -2.00
C GLN A 101 -4.89 -10.96 -0.61
N ALA A 102 -3.87 -10.10 -0.52
CA ALA A 102 -3.27 -9.72 0.76
C ALA A 102 -4.23 -8.93 1.66
N LEU A 103 -5.03 -8.04 1.08
CA LEU A 103 -6.11 -7.33 1.79
C LEU A 103 -7.14 -8.32 2.32
N GLY A 104 -7.57 -9.28 1.50
CA GLY A 104 -8.51 -10.33 1.90
C GLY A 104 -8.00 -11.14 3.10
N ALA A 105 -6.74 -11.59 3.05
CA ALA A 105 -6.11 -12.30 4.16
C ALA A 105 -6.07 -11.44 5.44
N SER A 106 -5.71 -10.16 5.31
CA SER A 106 -5.64 -9.22 6.43
C SER A 106 -7.01 -9.00 7.09
N LEU A 107 -8.06 -8.82 6.28
CA LEU A 107 -9.43 -8.65 6.75
C LEU A 107 -9.94 -9.90 7.46
N LEU A 108 -9.64 -11.09 6.93
CA LEU A 108 -10.00 -12.36 7.57
C LEU A 108 -9.33 -12.51 8.94
N LEU A 109 -8.03 -12.20 9.03
CA LEU A 109 -7.30 -12.24 10.30
C LEU A 109 -7.87 -11.23 11.31
N MET A 110 -8.17 -10.01 10.87
CA MET A 110 -8.78 -8.98 11.71
C MET A 110 -10.17 -9.39 12.21
N ALA A 111 -11.00 -9.98 11.33
CA ALA A 111 -12.32 -10.48 11.69
C ALA A 111 -12.23 -11.66 12.69
N GLY A 112 -11.30 -12.59 12.48
CA GLY A 112 -11.04 -13.68 13.42
C GLY A 112 -10.61 -13.18 14.80
N ALA A 113 -9.67 -12.24 14.84
CA ALA A 113 -9.23 -11.60 16.10
C ALA A 113 -10.39 -10.90 16.82
N LEU A 114 -11.23 -10.16 16.08
CA LEU A 114 -12.40 -9.50 16.63
C LEU A 114 -13.42 -10.49 17.20
N ALA A 115 -13.67 -11.61 16.51
CA ALA A 115 -14.57 -12.66 16.97
C ALA A 115 -14.08 -13.29 18.28
N ILE A 116 -12.78 -13.58 18.39
CA ILE A 116 -12.17 -14.12 19.61
C ILE A 116 -12.28 -13.12 20.76
N ALA A 117 -11.97 -11.84 20.50
CA ALA A 117 -12.06 -10.79 21.50
C ALA A 117 -13.50 -10.63 22.02
N ALA A 118 -14.48 -10.57 21.11
CA ALA A 118 -15.90 -10.50 21.45
C ALA A 118 -16.37 -11.72 22.25
N GLY A 119 -15.93 -12.92 21.85
CA GLY A 119 -16.23 -14.17 22.58
C GLY A 119 -15.67 -14.16 24.00
N THR A 120 -14.45 -13.63 24.18
CA THR A 120 -13.80 -13.50 25.49
C THR A 120 -14.55 -12.51 26.38
N VAL A 121 -14.91 -11.35 25.84
CA VAL A 121 -15.73 -10.34 26.56
C VAL A 121 -17.06 -10.96 26.98
N ALA A 122 -17.76 -11.64 26.07
CA ALA A 122 -19.03 -12.29 26.36
C ALA A 122 -18.88 -13.34 27.47
N ALA A 123 -17.83 -14.17 27.44
CA ALA A 123 -17.59 -15.20 28.45
C ALA A 123 -17.34 -14.60 29.86
N VAL A 124 -16.53 -13.55 29.93
CA VAL A 124 -16.19 -12.86 31.19
C VAL A 124 -17.41 -12.10 31.75
N CYS A 125 -18.11 -11.34 30.91
CA CYS A 125 -19.29 -10.56 31.32
C CYS A 125 -20.48 -11.46 31.66
N ALA A 126 -20.70 -12.57 30.94
CA ALA A 126 -21.78 -13.50 31.27
C ALA A 126 -21.58 -14.14 32.66
N ARG A 127 -20.33 -14.37 33.08
CA ARG A 127 -20.04 -14.91 34.42
C ARG A 127 -20.39 -13.92 35.52
N THR A 128 -20.04 -12.65 35.35
CA THR A 128 -20.34 -11.60 36.34
C THR A 128 -21.85 -11.34 36.44
N LEU A 129 -22.55 -11.28 35.31
CA LEU A 129 -24.02 -11.13 35.29
C LEU A 129 -24.75 -12.32 35.92
N ARG A 130 -24.29 -13.56 35.67
CA ARG A 130 -24.90 -14.76 36.29
C ARG A 130 -24.69 -14.85 37.80
N LEU A 131 -23.59 -14.32 38.32
CA LEU A 131 -23.31 -14.32 39.77
C LEU A 131 -24.07 -13.19 40.48
N GLY A 132 -24.18 -12.00 39.85
CA GLY A 132 -24.95 -10.88 40.39
C GLY A 132 -26.46 -11.10 40.39
N ALA A 133 -27.00 -11.93 39.49
CA ALA A 133 -28.42 -12.27 39.48
C ALA A 133 -28.82 -13.36 40.51
N ARG A 134 -27.86 -13.91 41.25
CA ARG A 134 -28.07 -15.01 42.23
C ARG A 134 -27.80 -14.59 43.69
N GLY A 135 -27.38 -13.36 43.94
CA GLY A 135 -27.24 -12.76 45.27
C GLY A 135 -28.29 -11.67 45.48
#